data_AF-A0A7X7A3M0-F1
#
_entry.id   AF-A0A7X7A3M0-F1
#
_cell.length_a   1.000
_cell.length_b   1.000
_cell.length_c   1.000
_cell.angle_alpha   90.00
_cell.angle_beta   90.00
_cell.angle_gamma   90.00
#
_symmetry.space_group_name_H-M   'P 1'
#
loop_
_entity.id
_entity.type
_entity.pdbx_description
1 polymer ?
#
loop_
_entity_poly.entity_id
_entity_poly.type
_entity_poly.pdbx_seq_one_letter_code
_entity_poly.pdbx_strand_id
1 'polypeptide(L)' 'DAKANFVIERVFERGDVEDIRQCRRYYGDEKVSEALLNTKYLPLHTLHFASAVIDEPIEKFRCYTLRQLNPGLFPY' A
#
# COMPACT_ATOMS: atom_id res chain seq x y z
N ASP A 1 -3.48 -3.39 16.96
CA ASP A 1 -3.82 -4.21 15.77
C ASP A 1 -2.73 -4.21 14.68
N ALA A 2 -1.44 -4.19 15.06
CA ALA A 2 -0.32 -4.06 14.11
C ALA A 2 -0.15 -5.23 13.13
N LYS A 3 -0.76 -6.39 13.43
CA LYS A 3 -0.70 -7.59 12.59
C LYS A 3 -1.52 -7.42 11.30
N ALA A 4 -2.63 -6.69 11.34
CA ALA A 4 -3.48 -6.48 10.16
C ALA A 4 -2.76 -5.66 9.08
N ASN A 5 -2.14 -4.54 9.46
CA ASN A 5 -1.40 -3.69 8.53
C ASN A 5 -0.26 -4.47 7.85
N PHE A 6 0.49 -5.26 8.63
CA PHE A 6 1.55 -6.10 8.08
C PHE A 6 1.02 -7.11 7.05
N VAL A 7 -0.13 -7.73 7.30
CA VAL A 7 -0.75 -8.67 6.35
C VAL A 7 -1.21 -7.95 5.09
N ILE A 8 -1.91 -6.82 5.23
CA ILE A 8 -2.40 -6.01 4.09
C ILE A 8 -1.23 -5.59 3.21
N GLU A 9 -0.16 -5.05 3.79
CA GLU A 9 1.05 -4.65 3.05
C GLU A 9 1.64 -5.81 2.25
N ARG A 10 1.74 -7.01 2.84
CA ARG A 10 2.31 -8.18 2.16
C ARG A 10 1.41 -8.76 1.07
N VAL A 11 0.09 -8.68 1.25
CA VAL A 11 -0.87 -9.07 0.21
C VAL A 11 -0.75 -8.16 -1.00
N PHE A 12 -0.64 -6.85 -0.81
CA PHE A 12 -0.45 -5.92 -1.94
C PHE A 12 0.94 -6.05 -2.57
N GLU A 13 1.98 -6.36 -1.79
CA GLU A 13 3.35 -6.51 -2.31
C GLU A 13 3.54 -7.80 -3.12
N ARG A 14 2.92 -8.92 -2.71
CA ARG A 14 3.25 -10.26 -3.22
C ARG A 14 2.05 -11.11 -3.64
N GLY A 15 0.86 -10.75 -3.20
CA GLY A 15 -0.37 -11.49 -3.48
C GLY A 15 -0.90 -11.19 -4.88
N ASP A 16 -1.90 -11.97 -5.28
CA ASP A 16 -2.60 -11.77 -6.54
C ASP A 16 -3.88 -10.92 -6.37
N VAL A 17 -4.59 -10.73 -7.47
CA VAL A 17 -5.84 -9.95 -7.48
C VAL A 17 -6.93 -10.59 -6.60
N GLU A 18 -6.95 -11.92 -6.48
CA GLU A 18 -7.91 -12.62 -5.64
C GLU A 18 -7.59 -12.40 -4.16
N ASP A 19 -6.32 -12.53 -3.77
CA ASP A 19 -5.85 -12.24 -2.41
C ASP A 19 -6.22 -10.81 -1.99
N ILE A 20 -5.98 -9.83 -2.86
CA ILE A 20 -6.32 -8.42 -2.61
C ILE A 20 -7.82 -8.25 -2.43
N ARG A 21 -8.65 -8.91 -3.25
CA ARG A 21 -10.11 -8.85 -3.14
C ARG A 21 -10.60 -9.47 -1.83
N GLN A 22 -10.05 -10.62 -1.42
CA GLN A 22 -10.40 -11.25 -0.15
C GLN A 22 -9.94 -10.42 1.04
N CYS A 23 -8.74 -9.85 0.97
CA CYS A 23 -8.20 -8.95 1.98
C CYS A 23 -9.12 -7.75 2.22
N ARG A 24 -9.56 -7.08 1.14
CA ARG A 24 -10.55 -5.99 1.19
C ARG A 24 -11.88 -6.43 1.78
N ARG A 25 -12.37 -7.60 1.40
CA ARG A 25 -13.64 -8.16 1.93
C ARG A 25 -13.55 -8.49 3.43
N TYR A 26 -12.39 -8.95 3.89
CA TYR A 26 -12.19 -9.36 5.29
C TYR A 26 -11.93 -8.18 6.22
N TYR A 27 -11.05 -7.25 5.83
CA TYR A 27 -10.66 -6.11 6.67
C TYR A 27 -11.53 -4.86 6.47
N GLY A 28 -12.21 -4.76 5.33
CA GLY A 28 -12.94 -3.56 4.90
C GLY A 28 -12.04 -2.54 4.20
N ASP A 29 -12.65 -1.76 3.31
CA ASP A 29 -11.94 -0.80 2.46
C ASP A 29 -11.27 0.32 3.26
N GLU A 30 -11.91 0.80 4.34
CA GLU A 30 -11.35 1.85 5.21
C GLU A 30 -10.02 1.41 5.84
N LYS A 31 -9.98 0.21 6.40
CA LYS A 31 -8.80 -0.34 7.09
C LYS A 31 -7.67 -0.65 6.10
N VAL A 32 -8.02 -1.15 4.90
CA VAL A 32 -7.05 -1.36 3.82
C VAL A 32 -6.47 -0.04 3.35
N SER A 33 -7.30 0.99 3.14
CA SER A 33 -6.85 2.31 2.70
C SER A 33 -5.93 2.96 3.74
N GLU A 34 -6.30 2.92 5.02
CA GLU A 34 -5.47 3.45 6.10
C GLU A 34 -4.10 2.75 6.19
N ALA A 35 -4.09 1.42 6.04
CA ALA A 35 -2.85 0.64 6.05
C ALA A 35 -1.93 0.99 4.87
N LEU A 36 -2.50 1.11 3.67
CA LEU A 36 -1.76 1.45 2.45
C LEU A 36 -1.23 2.89 2.46
N LEU A 37 -2.03 3.85 2.94
CA LEU A 37 -1.60 5.26 3.04
C LEU A 37 -0.44 5.44 4.03
N ASN A 38 -0.43 4.67 5.12
CA ASN A 38 0.57 4.77 6.18
C ASN A 38 1.81 3.88 5.99
N THR A 39 1.83 3.05 4.94
CA THR A 39 2.94 2.14 4.70
C THR A 39 4.25 2.89 4.48
N LYS A 40 5.35 2.30 4.97
CA LYS A 40 6.69 2.88 4.83
C LYS A 40 7.29 2.62 3.46
N TYR A 41 6.90 1.52 2.82
CA TYR A 41 7.48 1.08 1.57
C TYR A 41 6.45 0.32 0.75
N LEU A 42 6.35 0.68 -0.53
CA LEU A 42 5.58 -0.05 -1.52
C LEU A 42 6.31 0.11 -2.87
N PRO A 43 6.55 -0.97 -3.64
CA PRO A 43 7.15 -0.86 -4.98
C PRO A 43 6.36 0.11 -5.87
N LEU A 44 7.02 0.81 -6.79
CA LEU A 44 6.35 1.84 -7.59
C LEU A 44 5.16 1.30 -8.42
N HIS A 45 5.32 0.12 -9.02
CA HIS A 45 4.22 -0.52 -9.77
C HIS A 45 3.04 -0.85 -8.85
N THR A 46 3.30 -1.38 -7.65
CA THR A 46 2.29 -1.68 -6.64
C THR A 46 1.64 -0.40 -6.10
N LEU A 47 2.39 0.70 -5.98
CA LEU A 47 1.86 2.00 -5.55
C LEU A 47 0.82 2.53 -6.54
N HIS A 48 1.10 2.49 -7.84
CA HIS A 48 0.12 2.89 -8.85
C HIS A 48 -1.12 2.00 -8.83
N PHE A 49 -0.93 0.69 -8.66
CA PHE A 49 -2.04 -0.24 -8.50
C PHE A 49 -2.86 0.07 -7.24
N ALA A 50 -2.21 0.26 -6.09
CA ALA A 50 -2.86 0.59 -4.83
C ALA A 50 -3.66 1.90 -4.94
N SER A 51 -3.07 2.95 -5.53
CA SER A 51 -3.73 4.23 -5.82
C SER A 51 -5.00 4.05 -6.65
N ALA A 52 -4.97 3.23 -7.69
CA ALA A 52 -6.15 2.91 -8.51
C ALA A 52 -7.19 2.07 -7.75
N VAL A 53 -6.76 1.21 -6.82
CA VAL A 53 -7.65 0.32 -6.04
C VAL A 53 -8.42 1.07 -4.96
N ILE A 54 -7.78 2.04 -4.30
CA ILE A 54 -8.38 2.83 -3.20
C ILE A 54 -8.92 4.19 -3.66
N ASP A 55 -8.74 4.53 -4.93
CA ASP A 55 -9.13 5.81 -5.54
C ASP A 55 -8.52 7.04 -4.81
N GLU A 56 -7.23 6.95 -4.49
CA GLU A 56 -6.48 8.04 -3.85
C GLU A 56 -5.21 8.37 -4.63
N PRO A 57 -4.82 9.65 -4.73
CA PRO A 57 -3.63 10.06 -5.45
C PRO A 57 -2.36 9.58 -4.73
N ILE A 58 -1.31 9.26 -5.50
CA ILE A 58 -0.06 8.69 -5.00
C ILE A 58 0.63 9.60 -3.97
N GLU A 59 0.39 10.90 -4.02
CA GLU A 59 0.92 11.92 -3.11
C GLU A 59 0.43 11.75 -1.67
N LYS A 60 -0.72 11.10 -1.46
CA LYS A 60 -1.23 10.80 -0.11
C LYS A 60 -0.50 9.63 0.54
N PHE A 61 0.22 8.81 -0.23
CA PHE A 61 0.94 7.67 0.31
C PHE A 61 2.23 8.13 0.98
N ARG A 62 2.38 7.79 2.26
CA ARG A 62 3.57 8.12 3.04
C ARG A 62 4.85 7.62 2.37
N CYS A 63 4.84 6.40 1.82
CA CYS A 63 6.00 5.83 1.13
C CYS A 63 6.43 6.63 -0.10
N TYR A 64 5.49 7.26 -0.81
CA TYR A 64 5.79 8.11 -1.96
C TYR A 64 6.49 9.40 -1.52
N THR A 65 5.92 10.11 -0.54
CA THR A 65 6.52 11.34 0.01
C THR A 65 7.91 11.07 0.60
N LEU A 66 8.09 9.94 1.29
CA LEU A 66 9.39 9.55 1.83
C LEU A 66 10.43 9.28 0.74
N ARG A 67 10.03 8.69 -0.39
CA ARG A 67 10.89 8.46 -1.55
C ARG A 67 11.35 9.78 -2.19
N GLN A 68 10.44 10.75 -2.32
CA GLN A 68 10.77 12.08 -2.85
C GLN A 68 11.74 12.85 -1.95
N LEU A 69 11.56 12.76 -0.62
CA LEU A 69 12.44 13.41 0.34
C LEU A 69 13.81 12.74 0.48
N ASN A 70 13.93 11.44 0.13
CA ASN A 70 15.14 10.64 0.31
C ASN A 70 15.55 9.90 -0.99
N PRO A 71 15.88 10.62 -2.07
CA PRO A 71 16.14 10.01 -3.38
C PRO A 71 17.39 9.10 -3.39
N GLY A 72 18.31 9.26 -2.43
CA GLY A 72 19.55 8.46 -2.35
C GLY A 72 19.44 7.15 -1.55
N LEU A 73 18.35 6.93 -0.81
CA LEU A 73 18.25 5.78 0.12
C LEU A 73 17.48 4.58 -0.45
N PHE A 74 16.64 4.79 -1.48
CA PHE A 74 15.81 3.76 -2.09
C PHE A 74 15.91 3.82 -3.62
N PRO A 75 16.96 3.22 -4.23
CA PRO A 75 17.24 3.33 -5.66
C PRO A 75 16.42 2.39 -6.56
N TYR A 76 15.38 1.73 -6.04
CA TYR A 76 14.63 0.68 -6.72
C TYR A 76 13.21 1.12 -7.11
#